data_AF-A0A1B6MTL1-F1
#
_entry.id   AF-A0A1B6MTL1-F1
#
_cell.length_a   1.000
_cell.length_b   1.000
_cell.length_c   1.000
_cell.angle_alpha   90.00
_cell.angle_beta   90.00
_cell.angle_gamma   90.00
#
_symmetry.space_group_name_H-M   'P 1'
#
loop_
_entity.id
_entity.type
_entity.pdbx_description
1 polymer ?
#
loop_
_entity_poly.entity_id
_entity_poly.type
_entity_poly.pdbx_seq_one_letter_code
_entity_poly.pdbx_strand_id
1 'polypeptide(L)'
;MAMSGEVGSQTDWRSNLISQLQNRNRQQCKCFEDLISYHNQLFDTTLSLRNENLQLTIQNEKLRQGGQSPSAYGGADFTKISTLEHKILSQQEELTELHKRRGENAQLLIDLNNKLQEKDRRIEIADQSLHENAKLITSLRAEIELYQRSNTELKALNQVLKDEHQALQLAFTHLEAKLRKVQDENREIIDRLKQYKSKDAEKMNEENDNFVRKKNAKMQKELEDAAKDMRGLSPDSFSPNNVGPVLLCASVPTKPSLKFDAHESEISAVRWSPVDHVVATGGADRRVKLWDVSKGNVALH
;
A
#
# COMPACT_ATOMS: atom_id res chain seq x y z
N MET A 1 30.75 -7.45 15.64
CA MET A 1 29.46 -7.11 16.28
C MET A 1 28.79 -8.43 16.63
N ALA A 2 29.02 -8.89 17.86
CA ALA A 2 28.51 -10.15 18.37
C ALA A 2 27.17 -9.93 19.09
N MET A 3 26.41 -11.01 19.26
CA MET A 3 25.25 -11.19 20.15
C MET A 3 23.87 -10.82 19.59
N SER A 4 23.20 -11.82 18.99
CA SER A 4 21.75 -12.04 19.13
C SER A 4 21.32 -13.37 18.48
N GLY A 5 22.01 -14.46 18.84
CA GLY A 5 21.60 -15.82 18.49
C GLY A 5 21.02 -16.53 19.72
N GLU A 6 19.81 -17.07 19.56
CA GLU A 6 19.27 -18.21 20.32
C GLU A 6 18.99 -18.02 21.83
N VAL A 7 17.82 -17.46 22.16
CA VAL A 7 17.15 -17.69 23.46
C VAL A 7 15.74 -18.29 23.25
N GLY A 8 15.49 -18.93 22.10
CA GLY A 8 14.16 -19.38 21.69
C GLY A 8 13.83 -20.86 21.90
N SER A 9 14.78 -21.75 22.23
CA SER A 9 14.55 -23.21 22.12
C SER A 9 14.45 -23.98 23.44
N GLN A 10 14.78 -23.38 24.59
CA GLN A 10 14.89 -24.14 25.84
C GLN A 10 13.62 -24.19 26.70
N THR A 11 12.65 -23.31 26.44
CA THR A 11 11.34 -23.23 27.13
C THR A 11 10.23 -24.02 26.43
N ASP A 12 10.40 -24.35 25.15
CA ASP A 12 9.32 -24.94 24.34
C ASP A 12 9.17 -26.45 24.53
N TRP A 13 10.27 -27.19 24.70
CA TRP A 13 10.20 -28.65 24.78
C TRP A 13 9.50 -29.15 26.06
N ARG A 14 9.64 -28.44 27.18
CA ARG A 14 8.95 -28.79 28.45
C ARG A 14 7.45 -28.63 28.32
N SER A 15 7.00 -27.51 27.76
CA SER A 15 5.58 -27.22 27.52
C SER A 15 4.96 -28.20 26.52
N ASN A 16 5.73 -28.57 25.49
CA ASN A 16 5.31 -29.56 24.50
C ASN A 16 5.17 -30.96 25.13
N LEU A 17 6.15 -31.39 25.94
CA LEU A 17 6.10 -32.68 26.65
C LEU A 17 4.92 -32.75 27.62
N ILE A 18 4.66 -31.68 28.38
CA ILE A 18 3.51 -31.60 29.29
C ILE A 18 2.19 -31.71 28.50
N SER A 19 2.06 -30.99 27.38
CA SER A 19 0.87 -31.09 26.52
C SER A 19 0.68 -32.50 25.95
N GLN A 20 1.76 -33.15 25.50
CA GLN A 20 1.70 -34.53 25.00
C GLN A 20 1.28 -35.52 26.10
N LEU A 21 1.83 -35.38 27.31
CA LEU A 21 1.45 -36.21 28.46
C LEU A 21 0.00 -35.98 28.90
N GLN A 22 -0.46 -34.73 28.91
CA GLN A 22 -1.85 -34.39 29.20
C GLN A 22 -2.80 -34.95 28.15
N ASN A 23 -2.44 -34.86 26.86
CA ASN A 23 -3.24 -35.43 25.78
C ASN A 23 -3.27 -36.97 25.87
N ARG A 24 -2.14 -37.61 26.15
CA ARG A 24 -2.07 -39.05 26.39
C ARG A 24 -2.94 -39.46 27.58
N ASN A 25 -2.83 -38.78 28.72
CA ASN A 25 -3.66 -39.07 29.89
C ASN A 25 -5.16 -38.84 29.59
N ARG A 26 -5.51 -37.82 28.81
CA ARG A 26 -6.88 -37.55 28.39
C ARG A 26 -7.42 -38.67 27.48
N GLN A 27 -6.61 -39.24 26.59
CA GLN A 27 -7.05 -40.31 25.69
C GLN A 27 -7.01 -41.69 26.34
N GLN A 28 -5.98 -41.98 27.13
CA GLN A 28 -5.69 -43.33 27.65
C GLN A 28 -6.20 -43.55 29.08
N CYS A 29 -6.35 -42.52 29.91
CA CYS A 29 -6.83 -42.69 31.28
C CYS A 29 -8.32 -42.37 31.41
N LYS A 30 -8.79 -41.26 30.81
CA LYS A 30 -10.21 -40.88 30.95
C LYS A 30 -11.19 -41.88 30.36
N CYS A 31 -10.82 -42.57 29.27
CA CYS A 31 -11.69 -43.59 28.68
C CYS A 31 -11.93 -44.80 29.60
N PHE A 32 -11.07 -45.02 30.61
CA PHE A 32 -11.22 -46.10 31.59
C PHE A 32 -11.58 -45.60 32.99
N GLU A 33 -11.75 -44.28 33.18
CA GLU A 33 -12.06 -43.69 34.49
C GLU A 33 -13.38 -44.23 35.04
N ASP A 34 -14.41 -44.30 34.20
CA ASP A 34 -15.71 -44.90 34.58
C ASP A 34 -15.56 -46.39 34.88
N LEU A 35 -14.81 -47.14 34.08
CA LEU A 35 -14.60 -48.57 34.28
C LEU A 35 -13.87 -48.86 35.60
N ILE A 36 -12.84 -48.09 35.93
CA ILE A 36 -12.10 -48.19 37.19
C ILE A 36 -13.00 -47.83 38.37
N SER A 37 -13.80 -46.76 38.24
CA SER A 37 -14.77 -46.36 39.26
C SER A 37 -15.80 -47.46 39.53
N TYR A 38 -16.40 -48.03 38.47
CA TYR A 38 -17.33 -49.16 38.59
C TYR A 38 -16.68 -50.39 39.20
N HIS A 39 -15.44 -50.72 38.82
CA HIS A 39 -14.71 -51.84 39.40
C HIS A 39 -14.49 -51.66 40.90
N ASN A 40 -14.06 -50.46 41.34
CA ASN A 40 -13.88 -50.17 42.76
C ASN A 40 -15.21 -50.25 43.54
N GLN A 41 -16.29 -49.72 42.99
CA GLN A 41 -17.61 -49.81 43.61
C GLN A 41 -18.11 -51.27 43.71
N LEU A 42 -17.89 -52.07 42.67
CA LEU A 42 -18.21 -53.51 42.68
C LEU A 42 -17.35 -54.26 43.71
N PHE A 43 -16.08 -53.89 43.82
CA PHE A 43 -15.16 -54.46 44.80
C PHE A 43 -15.60 -54.16 46.24
N ASP A 44 -15.95 -52.91 46.53
CA ASP A 44 -16.43 -52.48 47.85
C ASP A 44 -17.75 -53.16 48.23
N THR A 45 -18.70 -53.26 47.29
CA THR A 45 -19.97 -53.97 47.53
C THR A 45 -19.76 -55.47 47.76
N THR A 46 -18.87 -56.11 47.00
CA THR A 46 -18.51 -57.52 47.20
C THR A 46 -17.89 -57.74 48.58
N LEU A 47 -17.01 -56.86 49.02
CA LEU A 47 -16.42 -56.89 50.36
C LEU A 47 -17.48 -56.75 51.47
N SER A 48 -18.42 -55.80 51.30
CA SER A 48 -19.51 -55.59 52.26
C SER A 48 -20.40 -56.83 52.40
N LEU A 49 -20.85 -57.41 51.27
CA LEU A 49 -21.67 -58.63 51.25
C LEU A 49 -20.95 -59.84 51.84
N ARG A 50 -19.63 -59.92 51.67
CA ARG A 50 -18.80 -60.99 52.25
C ARG A 50 -18.73 -60.87 53.77
N ASN A 51 -18.61 -59.66 54.30
CA ASN A 51 -18.63 -59.40 55.73
C ASN A 51 -20.02 -59.67 56.34
N GLU A 52 -21.09 -59.30 55.66
CA GLU A 52 -22.46 -59.59 56.11
C GLU A 52 -22.75 -61.10 56.16
N ASN A 53 -22.35 -61.85 55.12
CA ASN A 53 -22.47 -63.31 55.13
C ASN A 53 -21.69 -63.95 56.29
N LEU A 54 -20.51 -63.43 56.60
CA LEU A 54 -19.73 -63.90 57.75
C LEU A 54 -20.46 -63.65 59.06
N GLN A 55 -21.06 -62.46 59.23
CA GLN A 55 -21.87 -62.15 60.42
C GLN A 55 -23.10 -63.05 60.56
N LEU A 56 -23.85 -63.26 59.47
CA LEU A 56 -25.01 -64.16 59.45
C LEU A 56 -24.62 -65.60 59.77
N THR A 57 -23.45 -66.05 59.32
CA THR A 57 -22.92 -67.37 59.63
C THR A 57 -22.65 -67.51 61.14
N ILE A 58 -21.98 -66.52 61.74
CA ILE A 58 -21.71 -66.48 63.19
C ILE A 58 -23.02 -66.43 63.99
N GLN A 59 -24.01 -65.65 63.55
CA GLN A 59 -25.31 -65.55 64.22
C GLN A 59 -26.08 -66.88 64.17
N ASN A 60 -26.10 -67.54 63.02
CA ASN A 60 -26.72 -68.86 62.87
C ASN A 60 -26.03 -69.91 63.75
N GLU A 61 -24.70 -69.85 63.87
CA GLU A 61 -23.95 -70.75 64.74
C GLU A 61 -24.26 -70.53 66.23
N LYS A 62 -24.40 -69.26 66.65
CA LYS A 62 -24.87 -68.91 68.00
C LYS A 62 -26.30 -69.40 68.28
N LEU A 63 -27.20 -69.26 67.32
CA LEU A 63 -28.58 -69.75 67.44
C LEU A 63 -28.65 -71.29 67.49
N ARG A 64 -27.78 -71.97 66.73
CA ARG A 64 -27.63 -73.44 66.81
C ARG A 64 -27.12 -73.92 68.17
N GLN A 65 -26.24 -73.17 68.81
CA GLN A 65 -25.72 -73.50 70.15
C GLN A 65 -26.74 -73.21 71.28
N GLY A 66 -27.66 -72.26 71.08
CA GLY A 66 -28.70 -71.91 72.06
C GLY A 66 -29.97 -72.79 72.04
N GLY A 67 -30.07 -73.77 71.13
CA GLY A 67 -31.31 -74.47 70.80
C GLY A 67 -31.58 -75.83 71.49
N GLN A 68 -31.12 -76.07 72.72
CA GLN A 68 -31.46 -77.30 73.47
C GLN A 68 -31.99 -77.00 74.89
N SER A 69 -33.31 -76.97 75.06
CA SER A 69 -34.05 -77.55 76.21
C SER A 69 -35.54 -77.14 76.23
N PRO A 70 -36.42 -77.92 76.89
CA PRO A 70 -37.72 -78.31 76.34
C PRO A 70 -38.95 -77.65 76.98
N SER A 71 -40.06 -77.80 76.24
CA SER A 71 -41.47 -77.55 76.56
C SER A 71 -41.87 -77.53 78.04
N ALA A 72 -42.56 -76.44 78.41
CA ALA A 72 -43.56 -76.42 79.47
C ALA A 72 -44.94 -76.17 78.83
N TYR A 73 -45.75 -77.24 78.79
CA TYR A 73 -47.17 -77.20 78.44
C TYR A 73 -47.97 -76.70 79.65
N GLY A 74 -48.71 -75.59 79.47
CA GLY A 74 -49.63 -75.10 80.51
C GLY A 74 -49.89 -73.59 80.48
N GLY A 75 -50.33 -73.06 79.34
CA GLY A 75 -50.70 -71.64 79.20
C GLY A 75 -51.20 -71.24 77.81
N ALA A 76 -51.66 -72.21 77.02
CA ALA A 76 -51.73 -72.12 75.56
C ALA A 76 -52.63 -71.00 75.03
N ASP A 77 -53.72 -70.63 75.73
CA ASP A 77 -54.63 -69.58 75.27
C ASP A 77 -54.19 -68.17 75.64
N PHE A 78 -53.76 -67.92 76.88
CA PHE A 78 -53.25 -66.60 77.27
C PHE A 78 -51.93 -66.25 76.56
N THR A 79 -51.06 -67.24 76.38
CA THR A 79 -49.81 -67.06 75.61
C THR A 79 -50.08 -66.87 74.12
N LYS A 80 -51.03 -67.59 73.51
CA LYS A 80 -51.43 -67.32 72.12
C LYS A 80 -52.03 -65.93 71.96
N ILE A 81 -52.95 -65.54 72.84
CA ILE A 81 -53.57 -64.22 72.82
C ILE A 81 -52.51 -63.13 72.95
N SER A 82 -51.61 -63.23 73.94
CA SER A 82 -50.51 -62.29 74.12
C SER A 82 -49.54 -62.25 72.91
N THR A 83 -49.24 -63.40 72.29
CA THR A 83 -48.41 -63.42 71.07
C THR A 83 -49.11 -62.83 69.84
N LEU A 84 -50.43 -62.98 69.73
CA LEU A 84 -51.22 -62.36 68.66
C LEU A 84 -51.34 -60.85 68.87
N GLU A 85 -51.54 -60.40 70.10
CA GLU A 85 -51.53 -58.98 70.47
C GLU A 85 -50.17 -58.33 70.16
N HIS A 86 -49.07 -58.98 70.51
CA HIS A 86 -47.72 -58.51 70.16
C HIS A 86 -47.49 -58.48 68.64
N LYS A 87 -48.05 -59.45 67.89
CA LYS A 87 -48.00 -59.45 66.42
C LYS A 87 -48.79 -58.30 65.82
N ILE A 88 -49.98 -58.02 66.34
CA ILE A 88 -50.81 -56.89 65.91
C ILE A 88 -50.05 -55.58 66.14
N LEU A 89 -49.44 -55.41 67.33
CA LEU A 89 -48.67 -54.22 67.66
C LEU A 89 -47.46 -54.05 66.72
N SER A 90 -46.69 -55.12 66.50
CA SER A 90 -45.55 -55.12 65.59
C SER A 90 -45.94 -54.81 64.14
N GLN A 91 -47.06 -55.35 63.68
CA GLN A 91 -47.60 -55.03 62.35
C GLN A 91 -48.05 -53.57 62.27
N GLN A 92 -48.60 -53.00 63.35
CA GLN A 92 -48.98 -51.60 63.44
C GLN A 92 -47.74 -50.68 63.35
N GLU A 93 -46.66 -51.02 64.05
CA GLU A 93 -45.38 -50.32 64.02
C GLU A 93 -44.75 -50.36 62.62
N GLU A 94 -44.71 -51.54 62.00
CA GLU A 94 -44.18 -51.73 60.65
C GLU A 94 -44.98 -50.93 59.60
N LEU A 95 -46.31 -50.91 59.69
CA LEU A 95 -47.18 -50.06 58.85
C LEU A 95 -46.86 -48.57 59.00
N THR A 96 -46.64 -48.13 60.24
CA THR A 96 -46.31 -46.73 60.53
C THR A 96 -44.95 -46.35 59.97
N GLU A 97 -43.95 -47.23 60.12
CA GLU A 97 -42.61 -47.03 59.57
C GLU A 97 -42.61 -47.05 58.03
N LEU A 98 -43.39 -47.93 57.41
CA LEU A 98 -43.60 -47.95 55.96
C LEU A 98 -44.24 -46.64 55.46
N HIS A 99 -45.25 -46.12 56.15
CA HIS A 99 -45.85 -44.83 55.78
C HIS A 99 -44.86 -43.67 55.91
N LYS A 100 -44.01 -43.68 56.94
CA LYS A 100 -42.93 -42.71 57.12
C LYS A 100 -41.93 -42.78 55.96
N ARG A 101 -41.40 -43.98 55.66
CA ARG A 101 -40.48 -44.20 54.52
C ARG A 101 -41.11 -43.81 53.19
N ARG A 102 -42.40 -44.09 53.00
CA ARG A 102 -43.13 -43.67 51.78
C ARG A 102 -43.19 -42.15 51.65
N GLY A 103 -43.40 -41.43 52.74
CA GLY A 103 -43.37 -39.97 52.77
C GLY A 103 -41.98 -39.40 52.46
N GLU A 104 -40.94 -39.97 53.06
CA GLU A 104 -39.53 -39.62 52.81
C GLU A 104 -39.15 -39.84 51.34
N ASN A 105 -39.52 -40.99 50.76
CA ASN A 105 -39.30 -41.29 49.35
C ASN A 105 -40.07 -40.35 48.42
N ALA A 106 -41.31 -39.98 48.78
CA ALA A 106 -42.10 -39.02 48.01
C ALA A 106 -41.43 -37.63 48.01
N GLN A 107 -40.92 -37.18 49.16
CA GLN A 107 -40.18 -35.91 49.25
C GLN A 107 -38.89 -35.95 48.44
N LEU A 108 -38.12 -37.05 48.52
CA LEU A 108 -36.90 -37.23 47.75
C LEU A 108 -37.17 -37.16 46.24
N LEU A 109 -38.26 -37.77 45.76
CA LEU A 109 -38.67 -37.71 44.36
C LEU A 109 -38.98 -36.29 43.92
N ILE A 110 -39.66 -35.50 44.75
CA ILE A 110 -39.95 -34.08 44.45
C ILE A 110 -38.65 -33.29 44.37
N ASP A 111 -37.74 -33.46 45.33
CA ASP A 111 -36.46 -32.75 45.36
C ASP A 111 -35.58 -33.11 44.15
N LEU A 112 -35.55 -34.39 43.77
CA LEU A 112 -34.84 -34.85 42.58
C LEU A 112 -35.46 -34.30 41.30
N ASN A 113 -36.80 -34.27 41.20
CA ASN A 113 -37.51 -33.70 40.06
C ASN A 113 -37.25 -32.19 39.92
N ASN A 114 -37.22 -31.45 41.04
CA ASN A 114 -36.88 -30.03 41.04
C ASN A 114 -35.42 -29.80 40.60
N LYS A 115 -34.49 -30.65 41.06
CA LYS A 115 -33.09 -30.61 40.60
C LYS A 115 -32.96 -30.93 39.12
N LEU A 116 -33.73 -31.89 38.62
CA LEU A 116 -33.75 -32.25 37.20
C LEU A 116 -34.24 -31.07 36.36
N GLN A 117 -35.37 -30.46 36.72
CA GLN A 117 -35.91 -29.28 36.04
C GLN A 117 -34.93 -28.10 36.02
N GLU A 118 -34.24 -27.84 37.14
CA GLU A 118 -33.23 -26.79 37.18
C GLU A 118 -32.03 -27.11 36.27
N LYS A 119 -31.62 -28.37 36.18
CA LYS A 119 -30.55 -28.80 35.26
C LYS A 119 -30.99 -28.66 33.80
N ASP A 120 -32.21 -29.06 33.47
CA ASP A 120 -32.78 -28.92 32.13
C ASP A 120 -32.84 -27.45 31.72
N ARG A 121 -33.32 -26.58 32.62
CA ARG A 121 -33.34 -25.13 32.39
C ARG A 121 -31.94 -24.55 32.13
N ARG A 122 -30.92 -25.03 32.87
CA ARG A 122 -29.53 -24.60 32.67
C ARG A 122 -28.95 -25.09 31.34
N ILE A 123 -29.33 -26.29 30.91
CA ILE A 123 -28.96 -26.84 29.60
C ILE A 123 -29.59 -25.99 28.49
N GLU A 124 -30.89 -25.68 28.58
CA GLU A 124 -31.57 -24.84 27.58
C GLU A 124 -30.92 -23.46 27.41
N ILE A 125 -30.57 -22.81 28.52
CA ILE A 125 -29.87 -21.51 28.47
C ILE A 125 -28.49 -21.64 27.83
N ALA A 126 -27.75 -22.70 28.17
CA ALA A 126 -26.43 -22.96 27.59
C ALA A 126 -26.54 -23.24 26.09
N ASP A 127 -27.53 -24.01 25.64
CA ASP A 127 -27.77 -24.34 24.24
C ASP A 127 -28.18 -23.11 23.42
N GLN A 128 -29.02 -22.22 23.99
CA GLN A 128 -29.36 -20.95 23.37
C GLN A 128 -28.13 -20.07 23.17
N SER A 129 -27.30 -19.93 24.22
CA SER A 129 -26.06 -19.14 24.14
C SER A 129 -25.06 -19.76 23.15
N LEU A 130 -24.94 -21.10 23.11
CA LEU A 130 -24.10 -21.81 22.17
C LEU A 130 -24.55 -21.54 20.72
N HIS A 131 -25.86 -21.57 20.47
CA HIS A 131 -26.45 -21.32 19.15
C HIS A 131 -26.20 -19.89 18.67
N GLU A 132 -26.38 -18.90 19.55
CA GLU A 132 -26.09 -17.50 19.24
C GLU A 132 -24.61 -17.28 18.90
N ASN A 133 -23.71 -17.84 19.72
CA ASN A 133 -22.28 -17.78 19.46
C ASN A 133 -21.90 -18.50 18.15
N ALA A 134 -22.54 -19.64 17.83
CA ALA A 134 -22.32 -20.35 16.57
C ALA A 134 -22.74 -19.51 15.34
N LYS A 135 -23.88 -18.81 15.42
CA LYS A 135 -24.31 -17.87 14.38
C LYS A 135 -23.32 -16.72 14.21
N LEU A 136 -22.88 -16.12 15.31
CA LEU A 136 -21.89 -15.04 15.28
C LEU A 136 -20.58 -15.50 14.64
N ILE A 137 -20.07 -16.66 15.04
CA ILE A 137 -18.85 -17.27 14.45
C ILE A 137 -19.04 -17.47 12.95
N THR A 138 -20.20 -17.97 12.51
CA THR A 138 -20.48 -18.17 11.08
C THR A 138 -20.49 -16.85 10.31
N SER A 139 -21.11 -15.81 10.88
CA SER A 139 -21.14 -14.48 10.26
C SER A 139 -19.75 -13.86 10.17
N LEU A 140 -18.97 -13.92 11.25
CA LEU A 140 -17.60 -13.38 11.28
C LEU A 140 -16.68 -14.14 10.31
N ARG A 141 -16.85 -15.46 10.17
CA ARG A 141 -16.10 -16.25 9.18
C ARG A 141 -16.42 -15.82 7.75
N ALA A 142 -17.69 -15.57 7.44
CA ALA A 142 -18.09 -15.07 6.12
C ALA A 142 -17.49 -13.68 5.83
N GLU A 143 -17.47 -12.80 6.83
CA GLU A 143 -16.87 -11.47 6.71
C GLU A 143 -15.34 -11.54 6.50
N ILE A 144 -14.64 -12.43 7.23
CA ILE A 144 -13.22 -12.70 7.02
C ILE A 144 -12.96 -13.20 5.60
N GLU A 145 -13.77 -14.12 5.07
CA GLU A 145 -13.63 -14.61 3.70
C GLU A 145 -13.82 -13.48 2.66
N LEU A 146 -14.77 -12.58 2.87
CA LEU A 146 -14.99 -11.43 2.01
C LEU A 146 -13.77 -10.49 2.00
N TYR A 147 -13.23 -10.16 3.18
CA TYR A 147 -12.02 -9.34 3.29
C TYR A 147 -10.80 -10.03 2.68
N GLN A 148 -10.68 -11.35 2.81
CA GLN A 148 -9.62 -12.10 2.18
C GLN A 148 -9.72 -12.03 0.65
N ARG A 149 -10.92 -12.23 0.07
CA ARG A 149 -11.14 -12.09 -1.39
C ARG A 149 -10.79 -10.69 -1.87
N SER A 150 -11.32 -9.65 -1.22
CA SER A 150 -11.00 -8.25 -1.57
C SER A 150 -9.49 -7.97 -1.50
N ASN A 151 -8.80 -8.47 -0.48
CA ASN A 151 -7.35 -8.30 -0.36
C ASN A 151 -6.59 -9.04 -1.48
N THR A 152 -7.05 -10.23 -1.89
CA THR A 152 -6.44 -10.93 -3.03
C THR A 152 -6.64 -10.19 -4.36
N GLU A 153 -7.83 -9.62 -4.58
CA GLU A 153 -8.13 -8.81 -5.77
C GLU A 153 -7.29 -7.53 -5.79
N LEU A 154 -7.18 -6.82 -4.67
CA LEU A 154 -6.36 -5.62 -4.56
C LEU A 154 -4.87 -5.93 -4.80
N LYS A 155 -4.37 -7.06 -4.30
CA LYS A 155 -2.98 -7.50 -4.57
C LYS A 155 -2.77 -7.81 -6.04
N ALA A 156 -3.73 -8.48 -6.69
CA ALA A 156 -3.65 -8.76 -8.12
C ALA A 156 -3.66 -7.46 -8.95
N LEU A 157 -4.55 -6.52 -8.64
CA LEU A 157 -4.62 -5.22 -9.30
C LEU A 157 -3.32 -4.42 -9.10
N ASN A 158 -2.78 -4.42 -7.88
CA ASN A 158 -1.51 -3.75 -7.60
C ASN A 158 -0.34 -4.34 -8.39
N GLN A 159 -0.34 -5.66 -8.61
CA GLN A 159 0.68 -6.31 -9.42
C GLN A 159 0.56 -5.88 -10.89
N VAL A 160 -0.65 -5.88 -11.46
CA VAL A 160 -0.88 -5.40 -12.84
C VAL A 160 -0.41 -3.95 -12.99
N LEU A 161 -0.74 -3.07 -12.03
CA LEU A 161 -0.30 -1.67 -12.07
C LEU A 161 1.23 -1.52 -12.06
N LYS A 162 1.93 -2.38 -11.30
CA LYS A 162 3.40 -2.40 -11.27
C LYS A 162 3.98 -2.85 -12.61
N ASP A 163 3.40 -3.88 -13.21
CA ASP A 163 3.85 -4.40 -14.50
C ASP A 163 3.63 -3.36 -15.62
N GLU A 164 2.48 -2.68 -15.62
CA GLU A 164 2.20 -1.55 -16.52
C GLU A 164 3.19 -0.39 -16.32
N HIS A 165 3.46 -0.03 -15.07
CA HIS A 165 4.43 1.02 -14.76
C HIS A 165 5.83 0.67 -15.27
N GLN A 166 6.29 -0.57 -15.07
CA GLN A 166 7.57 -1.04 -15.57
C GLN A 166 7.63 -1.02 -17.10
N ALA A 167 6.55 -1.47 -17.77
CA ALA A 167 6.47 -1.43 -19.23
C ALA A 167 6.54 0.01 -19.76
N LEU A 168 5.83 0.96 -19.14
CA LEU A 168 5.88 2.37 -19.49
C LEU A 168 7.26 2.98 -19.24
N GLN A 169 7.91 2.61 -18.13
CA GLN A 169 9.26 3.07 -17.83
C GLN A 169 10.26 2.60 -18.89
N LEU A 170 10.20 1.33 -19.30
CA LEU A 170 11.03 0.82 -20.39
C LEU A 170 10.75 1.54 -21.71
N ALA A 171 9.48 1.75 -22.06
CA ALA A 171 9.10 2.50 -23.26
C ALA A 171 9.63 3.94 -23.23
N PHE A 172 9.55 4.60 -22.08
CA PHE A 172 10.08 5.95 -21.86
C PHE A 172 11.59 5.99 -22.07
N THR A 173 12.36 5.10 -21.43
CA THR A 173 13.82 5.05 -21.61
C THR A 173 14.23 4.79 -23.07
N HIS A 174 13.46 3.98 -23.79
CA HIS A 174 13.68 3.74 -25.21
C HIS A 174 13.42 5.00 -26.06
N LEU A 175 12.33 5.72 -25.79
CA LEU A 175 12.02 6.97 -26.48
C LEU A 175 13.05 8.07 -26.18
N GLU A 176 13.53 8.18 -24.94
CA GLU A 176 14.60 9.10 -24.58
C GLU A 176 15.89 8.80 -25.36
N ALA A 177 16.26 7.53 -25.49
CA ALA A 177 17.43 7.12 -26.27
C ALA A 177 17.27 7.51 -27.75
N LYS A 178 16.06 7.31 -28.32
CA LYS A 178 15.76 7.72 -29.70
C LYS A 178 15.83 9.24 -29.87
N LEU A 179 15.31 10.00 -28.92
CA LEU A 179 15.38 11.46 -28.94
C LEU A 179 16.84 11.95 -28.92
N ARG A 180 17.67 11.39 -28.02
CA ARG A 180 19.09 11.71 -27.96
C ARG A 180 19.79 11.44 -29.28
N LYS A 181 19.54 10.28 -29.89
CA LYS A 181 20.11 9.93 -31.21
C LYS A 181 19.75 10.95 -32.29
N VAL A 182 18.48 11.36 -32.37
CA VAL A 182 18.04 12.38 -33.35
C VAL A 182 18.66 13.75 -33.05
N GLN A 183 18.83 14.11 -31.77
CA GLN A 183 19.51 15.34 -31.37
C GLN A 183 20.99 15.33 -31.78
N ASP A 184 21.67 14.21 -31.59
CA ASP A 184 23.07 14.03 -31.99
C ASP A 184 23.22 14.11 -33.52
N GLU A 185 22.36 13.43 -34.27
CA GLU A 185 22.33 13.50 -35.75
C GLU A 185 22.10 14.95 -36.24
N ASN A 186 21.19 15.69 -35.63
CA ASN A 186 20.93 17.09 -35.99
C ASN A 186 22.14 17.98 -35.67
N ARG A 187 22.81 17.74 -34.54
CA ARG A 187 24.05 18.45 -34.16
C ARG A 187 25.14 18.21 -35.19
N GLU A 188 25.34 16.96 -35.61
CA GLU A 188 26.31 16.62 -36.66
C GLU A 188 26.01 17.34 -37.98
N ILE A 189 24.74 17.38 -38.40
CA ILE A 189 24.34 18.06 -39.64
C ILE A 189 24.63 19.56 -39.55
N ILE A 190 24.28 20.19 -38.43
CA ILE A 190 24.56 21.60 -38.17
C ILE A 190 26.07 21.87 -38.22
N ASP A 191 26.88 21.03 -37.59
CA ASP A 191 28.33 21.23 -37.56
C ASP A 191 28.96 21.01 -38.95
N ARG A 192 28.48 20.05 -39.73
CA ARG A 192 28.87 19.91 -41.15
C ARG A 192 28.48 21.16 -41.95
N LEU A 193 27.26 21.67 -41.78
CA LEU A 193 26.81 22.88 -42.47
C LEU A 193 27.67 24.09 -42.13
N LYS A 194 28.02 24.28 -40.84
CA LYS A 194 28.94 25.33 -40.40
C LYS A 194 30.31 25.19 -41.07
N GLN A 195 30.87 23.99 -41.13
CA GLN A 195 32.15 23.75 -41.80
C GLN A 195 32.08 24.08 -43.30
N TYR A 196 31.02 23.69 -43.99
CA TYR A 196 30.82 24.04 -45.39
C TYR A 196 30.73 25.56 -45.59
N LYS A 197 29.97 26.26 -44.73
CA LYS A 197 29.84 27.72 -44.79
C LYS A 197 31.13 28.46 -44.44
N SER A 198 31.93 27.96 -43.50
CA SER A 198 33.26 28.51 -43.19
C SER A 198 34.19 28.41 -44.40
N LYS A 199 34.27 27.23 -45.02
CA LYS A 199 35.07 27.01 -46.23
C LYS A 199 34.63 27.88 -47.40
N ASP A 200 33.33 28.09 -47.55
CA ASP A 200 32.76 28.97 -48.58
C ASP A 200 33.15 30.44 -48.33
N ALA A 201 33.03 30.90 -47.07
CA ALA A 201 33.46 32.24 -46.68
C ALA A 201 34.98 32.45 -46.84
N GLU A 202 35.80 31.45 -46.50
CA GLU A 202 37.25 31.46 -46.70
C GLU A 202 37.60 31.64 -48.18
N LYS A 203 36.97 30.88 -49.08
CA LYS A 203 37.16 31.04 -50.54
C LYS A 203 36.76 32.43 -51.04
N MET A 204 35.61 32.93 -50.60
CA MET A 204 35.16 34.28 -50.97
C MET A 204 36.12 35.37 -50.47
N ASN A 205 36.68 35.20 -49.27
CA ASN A 205 37.70 36.10 -48.72
C ASN A 205 39.01 36.01 -49.52
N GLU A 206 39.47 34.80 -49.88
CA GLU A 206 40.65 34.61 -50.73
C GLU A 206 40.50 35.27 -52.10
N GLU A 207 39.33 35.14 -52.73
CA GLU A 207 39.01 35.80 -54.00
C GLU A 207 38.97 37.33 -53.86
N ASN A 208 38.37 37.84 -52.79
CA ASN A 208 38.33 39.28 -52.51
C ASN A 208 39.73 39.84 -52.24
N ASP A 209 40.56 39.15 -51.46
CA ASP A 209 41.95 39.53 -51.20
C ASP A 209 42.77 39.54 -52.50
N ASN A 210 42.59 38.53 -53.35
CA ASN A 210 43.24 38.48 -54.66
C ASN A 210 42.78 39.63 -55.57
N PHE A 211 41.49 39.96 -55.56
CA PHE A 211 40.94 41.09 -56.30
C PHE A 211 41.52 42.43 -55.82
N VAL A 212 41.54 42.66 -54.51
CA VAL A 212 42.12 43.86 -53.88
C VAL A 212 43.62 43.97 -54.19
N ARG A 213 44.38 42.88 -54.07
CA ARG A 213 45.81 42.84 -54.42
C ARG A 213 46.06 43.21 -55.87
N LYS A 214 45.32 42.62 -56.82
CA LYS A 214 45.43 42.95 -58.24
C LYS A 214 45.10 44.42 -58.52
N LYS A 215 44.04 44.95 -57.90
CA LYS A 215 43.65 46.36 -58.02
C LYS A 215 44.74 47.29 -57.48
N ASN A 216 45.27 47.01 -56.29
CA ASN A 216 46.32 47.80 -55.67
C ASN A 216 47.63 47.76 -56.48
N ALA A 217 48.02 46.59 -57.00
CA ALA A 217 49.19 46.48 -57.87
C ALA A 217 49.03 47.27 -59.18
N LYS A 218 47.83 47.26 -59.77
CA LYS A 218 47.52 48.07 -60.96
C LYS A 218 47.61 49.57 -60.65
N MET A 219 46.99 50.00 -59.54
CA MET A 219 47.06 51.39 -59.08
C MET A 219 48.50 51.82 -58.80
N GLN A 220 49.30 50.97 -58.14
CA GLN A 220 50.71 51.22 -57.87
C GLN A 220 51.51 51.40 -59.17
N LYS A 221 51.27 50.54 -60.17
CA LYS A 221 51.89 50.67 -61.48
C LYS A 221 51.50 51.96 -62.19
N GLU A 222 50.21 52.32 -62.17
CA GLU A 222 49.72 53.59 -62.73
C GLU A 222 50.37 54.81 -62.03
N LEU A 223 50.54 54.76 -60.70
CA LEU A 223 51.25 55.80 -59.94
C LEU A 223 52.74 55.86 -60.28
N GLU A 224 53.41 54.71 -60.45
CA GLU A 224 54.82 54.65 -60.86
C GLU A 224 55.02 55.18 -62.29
N ASP A 225 54.13 54.83 -63.22
CA ASP A 225 54.13 55.35 -64.58
C ASP A 225 53.89 56.87 -64.59
N ALA A 226 52.94 57.38 -63.80
CA ALA A 226 52.70 58.82 -63.64
C ALA A 226 53.86 59.56 -62.94
N ALA A 227 54.50 58.95 -61.96
CA ALA A 227 55.68 59.51 -61.30
C ALA A 227 56.91 59.53 -62.22
N LYS A 228 57.02 58.57 -63.15
CA LYS A 228 58.00 58.60 -64.24
C LYS A 228 57.74 59.77 -65.19
N ASP A 229 56.47 60.03 -65.50
CA ASP A 229 56.04 61.12 -66.39
C ASP A 229 56.29 62.52 -65.79
N MET A 230 56.27 62.64 -64.45
CA MET A 230 56.62 63.90 -63.75
C MET A 230 58.11 64.27 -63.76
N ARG A 231 59.03 63.45 -64.32
CA ARG A 231 60.46 63.84 -64.46
C ARG A 231 60.73 64.85 -65.60
N GLY A 232 59.78 65.73 -65.89
CA GLY A 232 59.87 66.74 -66.95
C GLY A 232 59.50 68.17 -66.58
N LEU A 233 59.14 68.48 -65.32
CA LEU A 233 58.69 69.83 -64.96
C LEU A 233 59.47 70.43 -63.78
N SER A 234 60.13 71.55 -64.09
CA SER A 234 60.84 72.46 -63.19
C SER A 234 59.86 73.18 -62.25
N PRO A 235 60.22 73.42 -60.97
CA PRO A 235 59.36 74.13 -60.03
C PRO A 235 59.61 75.64 -60.14
N ASP A 236 58.80 76.34 -60.95
CA ASP A 236 58.59 77.79 -60.82
C ASP A 236 57.44 78.25 -61.72
N SER A 237 56.24 78.38 -61.15
CA SER A 237 55.25 79.38 -61.54
C SER A 237 53.98 79.23 -60.70
N PHE A 238 53.96 79.88 -59.54
CA PHE A 238 52.71 80.26 -58.89
C PHE A 238 52.08 81.42 -59.67
N SER A 239 50.76 81.35 -59.90
CA SER A 239 49.94 82.51 -60.24
C SER A 239 48.61 82.40 -59.47
N PRO A 240 48.27 83.38 -58.61
CA PRO A 240 47.12 83.32 -57.74
C PRO A 240 45.93 83.99 -58.43
N ASN A 241 45.18 83.25 -59.25
CA ASN A 241 43.81 83.62 -59.65
C ASN A 241 43.19 82.58 -60.59
N ASN A 242 43.08 81.34 -60.14
CA ASN A 242 42.08 80.47 -60.74
C ASN A 242 41.41 79.63 -59.67
N VAL A 243 40.14 79.96 -59.46
CA VAL A 243 39.26 79.41 -58.45
C VAL A 243 39.10 77.93 -58.78
N GLY A 244 39.68 77.06 -57.93
CA GLY A 244 39.43 75.64 -58.01
C GLY A 244 37.94 75.33 -57.88
N PRO A 245 37.48 74.13 -58.27
CA PRO A 245 36.09 73.73 -58.06
C PRO A 245 35.79 73.87 -56.57
N VAL A 246 34.85 74.75 -56.26
CA VAL A 246 34.36 75.03 -54.91
C VAL A 246 33.97 73.71 -54.27
N LEU A 247 34.75 73.28 -53.26
CA LEU A 247 34.28 72.33 -52.28
C LEU A 247 33.11 73.01 -51.57
N LEU A 248 31.89 72.71 -52.01
CA LEU A 248 30.69 73.11 -51.30
C LEU A 248 30.78 72.49 -49.90
N CYS A 249 31.09 73.34 -48.91
CA CYS A 249 30.93 73.00 -47.51
C CYS A 249 29.48 72.59 -47.27
N ALA A 250 29.23 71.29 -47.17
CA ALA A 250 27.95 70.76 -46.77
C ALA A 250 27.74 71.08 -45.28
N SER A 251 27.08 72.20 -44.98
CA SER A 251 26.68 72.51 -43.61
C SER A 251 25.41 71.72 -43.25
N VAL A 252 25.55 70.69 -42.40
CA VAL A 252 24.93 70.74 -41.06
C VAL A 252 23.57 71.43 -40.88
N PRO A 253 22.43 71.07 -41.51
CA PRO A 253 21.17 71.80 -41.29
C PRO A 253 20.79 71.78 -39.81
N THR A 254 20.76 72.94 -39.16
CA THR A 254 20.57 73.05 -37.70
C THR A 254 19.10 73.08 -37.29
N LYS A 255 18.16 73.14 -38.25
CA LYS A 255 16.71 73.17 -38.01
C LYS A 255 16.03 72.10 -38.87
N PRO A 256 15.15 71.26 -38.29
CA PRO A 256 14.42 70.25 -39.05
C PRO A 256 13.43 70.93 -40.00
N SER A 257 13.45 70.57 -41.27
CA SER A 257 12.53 71.11 -42.30
C SER A 257 11.14 70.48 -42.22
N LEU A 258 11.01 69.26 -41.69
CA LEU A 258 9.76 68.52 -41.56
C LEU A 258 9.75 67.72 -40.24
N LYS A 259 8.63 67.74 -39.52
CA LYS A 259 8.41 66.94 -38.30
C LYS A 259 7.01 66.34 -38.36
N PHE A 260 6.90 65.02 -38.18
CA PHE A 260 5.63 64.31 -38.09
C PHE A 260 5.75 63.11 -37.14
N ASP A 261 4.63 62.72 -36.55
CA ASP A 261 4.55 61.58 -35.62
C ASP A 261 4.21 60.31 -36.39
N ALA A 262 5.21 59.46 -36.62
CA ALA A 262 5.08 58.30 -37.50
C ALA A 262 4.29 57.14 -36.86
N HIS A 263 4.50 56.88 -35.56
CA HIS A 263 3.90 55.75 -34.84
C HIS A 263 3.56 56.15 -33.39
N GLU A 264 2.54 55.53 -32.79
CA GLU A 264 2.12 55.78 -31.40
C GLU A 264 3.01 55.08 -30.36
N SER A 265 3.98 54.28 -30.83
CA SER A 265 4.90 53.50 -30.01
C SER A 265 6.32 53.59 -30.59
N GLU A 266 7.29 52.96 -29.91
CA GLU A 266 8.70 53.01 -30.28
C GLU A 266 8.94 52.51 -31.72
N ILE A 267 9.73 53.31 -32.46
CA ILE A 267 10.12 52.99 -33.83
C ILE A 267 11.34 52.08 -33.78
N SER A 268 11.21 50.88 -34.36
CA SER A 268 12.29 49.88 -34.35
C SER A 268 13.17 49.95 -35.59
N ALA A 269 12.66 50.48 -36.72
CA ALA A 269 13.41 50.57 -37.96
C ALA A 269 12.98 51.77 -38.82
N VAL A 270 13.97 52.43 -39.45
CA VAL A 270 13.76 53.48 -40.45
C VAL A 270 14.70 53.23 -41.63
N ARG A 271 14.19 53.30 -42.86
CA ARG A 271 15.01 53.18 -44.07
C ARG A 271 14.50 54.10 -45.18
N TRP A 272 15.44 54.81 -45.81
CA TRP A 272 15.21 55.58 -47.02
C TRP A 272 15.29 54.68 -48.25
N SER A 273 14.40 54.92 -49.22
CA SER A 273 14.56 54.34 -50.55
C SER A 273 15.77 55.00 -51.25
N PRO A 274 16.66 54.22 -51.88
CA PRO A 274 17.81 54.75 -52.60
C PRO A 274 17.47 55.35 -53.97
N VAL A 275 16.24 55.14 -54.46
CA VAL A 275 15.78 55.55 -55.80
C VAL A 275 14.59 56.50 -55.72
N ASP A 276 13.64 56.24 -54.81
CA ASP A 276 12.44 57.04 -54.66
C ASP A 276 12.54 57.97 -53.45
N HIS A 277 11.82 59.09 -53.46
CA HIS A 277 11.72 60.02 -52.32
C HIS A 277 10.80 59.48 -51.21
N VAL A 278 10.96 58.21 -50.85
CA VAL A 278 10.10 57.49 -49.90
C VAL A 278 10.90 57.02 -48.68
N VAL A 279 10.29 57.14 -47.51
CA VAL A 279 10.80 56.61 -46.23
C VAL A 279 9.88 55.52 -45.73
N ALA A 280 10.46 54.38 -45.35
CA ALA A 280 9.77 53.31 -44.65
C ALA A 280 10.08 53.38 -43.15
N THR A 281 9.05 53.36 -42.31
CA THR A 281 9.17 53.28 -40.85
C THR A 281 8.43 52.05 -40.34
N GLY A 282 9.04 51.31 -39.42
CA GLY A 282 8.45 50.14 -38.76
C GLY A 282 8.47 50.30 -37.24
N GLY A 283 7.31 50.17 -36.59
CA GLY A 283 7.13 50.39 -35.16
C GLY A 283 6.67 49.14 -34.39
N ALA A 284 6.76 49.22 -33.06
CA ALA A 284 6.24 48.20 -32.13
C ALA A 284 4.69 48.09 -32.17
N ASP A 285 4.03 49.04 -32.81
CA ASP A 285 2.60 49.03 -33.16
C ASP A 285 2.24 48.00 -34.25
N ARG A 286 3.23 47.18 -34.67
CA ARG A 286 3.11 46.10 -35.66
C ARG A 286 2.69 46.60 -37.04
N ARG A 287 2.99 47.86 -37.36
CA ARG A 287 2.72 48.46 -38.68
C ARG A 287 4.00 48.96 -39.32
N VAL A 288 4.02 48.87 -40.66
CA VAL A 288 5.02 49.52 -41.51
C VAL A 288 4.30 50.61 -42.28
N LYS A 289 4.82 51.85 -42.22
CA LYS A 289 4.27 53.00 -42.94
C LYS A 289 5.27 53.51 -43.96
N LEU A 290 4.76 53.92 -45.13
CA LEU A 290 5.54 54.53 -46.21
C LEU A 290 5.17 56.01 -46.34
N TRP A 291 6.20 56.85 -46.37
CA TRP A 291 6.08 58.30 -46.39
C TRP A 291 6.74 58.85 -47.65
N ASP A 292 5.97 59.51 -48.52
CA ASP A 292 6.51 60.23 -49.68
C ASP A 292 6.93 61.64 -49.26
N VAL A 293 8.23 61.93 -49.35
CA VAL A 293 8.84 63.19 -48.89
C VAL A 293 8.64 64.32 -49.90
N SER A 294 8.23 64.01 -51.14
CA SER A 294 7.92 65.01 -52.17
C SER A 294 6.55 65.66 -51.97
N LYS A 295 5.61 64.95 -51.33
CA LYS A 295 4.24 65.40 -51.07
C LYS A 295 4.09 65.56 -49.58
N GLY A 296 4.32 66.76 -49.08
CA GLY A 296 4.49 67.06 -47.65
C GLY A 296 3.35 66.70 -46.68
N ASN A 297 2.38 65.82 -47.00
CA ASN A 297 1.57 65.11 -46.01
C ASN A 297 0.65 63.99 -46.59
N VAL A 298 1.14 62.85 -47.10
CA VAL A 298 0.25 61.68 -47.33
C VAL A 298 0.94 60.34 -47.09
N ALA A 299 0.42 59.57 -46.13
CA ALA A 299 0.74 58.15 -45.96
C ALA A 299 0.14 57.36 -47.13
N LEU A 300 0.98 56.67 -47.91
CA LEU A 300 0.51 55.71 -48.90
C LEU A 300 0.18 54.41 -48.16
N HIS A 301 -1.05 53.93 -48.39
CA HIS A 301 -1.70 52.87 -47.60
C HIS A 301 -1.11 51.47 -47.86
#